data_AF-A0A1M5GET0-F1
#
_entry.id   AF-A0A1M5GET0-F1
#
_cell.length_a   1.000
_cell.length_b   1.000
_cell.length_c   1.000
_cell.angle_alpha   90.00
_cell.angle_beta   90.00
_cell.angle_gamma   90.00
#
_symmetry.space_group_name_H-M   'P 1'
#
loop_
_entity.id
_entity.type
_entity.pdbx_description
1 polymer ?
#
loop_
_entity_poly.entity_id
_entity_poly.type
_entity_poly.pdbx_seq_one_letter_code
_entity_poly.pdbx_strand_id
1 'polypeptide(L)'
;MSNPLRFVLLSTFLLSMASGTAQAQRVLGVVWELPDDDTRAVQQLQQFQDLGITVLELQQVPSERLWSEINQRNLTVYGDLHILFPTAHTFTGADSTFFRRLGKKIRAFAAQPSVKVLNLFAYGAIHRVSFNKAASSFFNDFRALQSIRTTYTDNRTIQSPDTPADFFSYDIHLTPQNIPSPSSSIPGSSHIDSYRYSPSAELRERFLPFKRVIQATAAHPQKPFFLESRWLLSMMEKYPELETILSSLASESDPVFPVPDESLPSPGPSPLPIVTLLVVWAILAFHYNMSPLYRKSLFRYFSGHKFFLNDIFRQHIRSPFPSFIIIIQNALLTSAALFTMLINYWSETGLKSLYYHFPDLFFFTGEVHDIFIASVGIILIFSMISIFGLYFPHKSLRSITQIMTLFAWPLQINIVLGTVAIGLHVSGGSENAAMIALLTGLMLVVCLGSFMVTSLDAMQSLSGKRLRYISSTAGLYLLLLAGLAFWLAAFNDPLWQAVELSLSLK
;
A
#
# COMPACT_ATOMS: atom_id res chain seq x y z
N MET A 1 57.56 4.77 -49.86
CA MET A 1 57.63 5.32 -48.49
C MET A 1 56.33 4.99 -47.77
N SER A 2 56.32 3.85 -47.08
CA SER A 2 55.23 3.41 -46.19
C SER A 2 55.20 4.33 -44.98
N ASN A 3 54.09 5.02 -44.76
CA ASN A 3 53.99 6.05 -43.73
C ASN A 3 53.67 5.35 -42.39
N PRO A 4 54.63 5.19 -41.46
CA PRO A 4 54.42 4.45 -40.21
C PRO A 4 53.29 5.04 -39.36
N LEU A 5 52.98 6.32 -39.56
CA LEU A 5 51.86 7.03 -38.94
C LEU A 5 50.49 6.39 -39.26
N ARG A 6 50.28 5.87 -40.48
CA ARG A 6 49.01 5.21 -40.86
C ARG A 6 48.84 3.87 -40.14
N PHE A 7 49.92 3.14 -39.93
CA PHE A 7 49.89 1.87 -39.21
C PHE A 7 49.62 2.10 -37.72
N VAL A 8 50.23 3.13 -37.11
CA VAL A 8 49.96 3.50 -35.71
C VAL A 8 48.52 3.99 -35.53
N LEU A 9 48.01 4.86 -36.41
CA LEU A 9 46.61 5.32 -36.35
C LEU A 9 45.60 4.18 -36.53
N LEU A 10 45.84 3.26 -37.48
CA LEU A 10 44.98 2.10 -37.68
C LEU A 10 45.02 1.14 -36.48
N SER A 11 46.21 0.91 -35.90
CA SER A 11 46.37 0.05 -34.72
C SER A 11 45.68 0.67 -33.49
N THR A 12 45.79 1.99 -33.31
CA THR A 12 45.16 2.71 -32.20
C THR A 12 43.64 2.73 -32.36
N PHE A 13 43.14 2.89 -33.59
CA PHE A 13 41.71 2.82 -33.91
C PHE A 13 41.15 1.40 -33.73
N LEU A 14 41.88 0.36 -34.13
CA LEU A 14 41.51 -1.03 -33.91
C LEU A 14 41.57 -1.42 -32.43
N LEU A 15 42.54 -0.92 -31.66
CA LEU A 15 42.61 -1.09 -30.20
C LEU A 15 41.48 -0.34 -29.48
N SER A 16 41.09 0.86 -29.95
CA SER A 16 39.93 1.57 -29.40
C SER A 16 38.59 0.90 -29.74
N MET A 17 38.50 0.24 -30.90
CA MET A 17 37.33 -0.55 -31.31
C MET A 17 37.29 -1.93 -30.61
N ALA A 18 38.44 -2.54 -30.34
CA ALA A 18 38.56 -3.79 -29.57
C ALA A 18 38.38 -3.57 -28.06
N SER A 19 38.41 -2.31 -27.61
CA SER A 19 37.96 -1.90 -26.28
C SER A 19 36.44 -1.77 -26.18
N GLY A 20 35.69 -2.38 -27.12
CA GLY A 20 34.27 -2.60 -26.94
C GLY A 20 34.08 -3.31 -25.61
N THR A 21 33.42 -2.62 -24.68
CA THR A 21 33.07 -3.17 -23.38
C THR A 21 32.41 -4.51 -23.63
N ALA A 22 33.09 -5.61 -23.31
CA ALA A 22 32.43 -6.90 -23.19
C ALA A 22 31.27 -6.64 -22.23
N GLN A 23 30.05 -6.58 -22.76
CA GLN A 23 28.87 -6.34 -21.95
C GLN A 23 28.83 -7.52 -21.00
N ALA A 24 29.04 -7.24 -19.72
CA ALA A 24 29.16 -8.27 -18.71
C ALA A 24 27.86 -9.09 -18.69
N GLN A 25 28.01 -10.40 -18.52
CA GLN A 25 26.89 -11.32 -18.33
C GLN A 25 26.04 -10.89 -17.14
N ARG A 26 24.71 -11.06 -17.24
CA ARG A 26 23.81 -10.65 -16.16
C ARG A 26 23.86 -11.64 -15.02
N VAL A 27 24.02 -11.14 -13.80
CA VAL A 27 23.91 -11.96 -12.59
C VAL A 27 22.43 -12.14 -12.26
N LEU A 28 21.92 -13.37 -12.43
CA LEU A 28 20.54 -13.71 -12.09
C LEU A 28 20.45 -14.27 -10.67
N GLY A 29 19.47 -13.79 -9.92
CA GLY A 29 19.13 -14.25 -8.59
C GLY A 29 17.68 -14.71 -8.48
N VAL A 30 17.39 -15.54 -7.48
CA VAL A 30 16.01 -15.94 -7.16
C VAL A 30 15.74 -15.75 -5.67
N VAL A 31 14.62 -15.09 -5.34
CA VAL A 31 14.04 -15.10 -3.99
C VAL A 31 13.36 -16.44 -3.83
N TRP A 32 14.05 -17.34 -3.16
CA TRP A 32 13.66 -18.75 -3.13
C TRP A 32 12.80 -19.03 -1.92
N GLU A 33 11.51 -19.26 -2.19
CA GLU A 33 10.66 -19.92 -1.22
C GLU A 33 11.00 -21.41 -1.18
N LEU A 34 11.66 -21.79 -0.10
CA LEU A 34 12.12 -23.16 0.11
C LEU A 34 10.93 -24.12 0.27
N PRO A 35 10.80 -25.16 -0.57
CA PRO A 35 9.76 -26.15 -0.40
C PRO A 35 10.03 -27.03 0.83
N ASP A 36 8.97 -27.53 1.47
CA ASP A 36 9.07 -28.39 2.67
C ASP A 36 9.77 -29.74 2.42
N ASP A 37 9.87 -30.16 1.16
CA ASP A 37 10.53 -31.40 0.74
C ASP A 37 11.91 -31.11 0.12
N ASP A 38 12.96 -31.59 0.79
CA ASP A 38 14.35 -31.50 0.33
C ASP A 38 14.55 -32.06 -1.09
N THR A 39 13.79 -33.08 -1.50
CA THR A 39 13.93 -33.65 -2.85
C THR A 39 13.49 -32.66 -3.92
N ARG A 40 12.32 -32.03 -3.72
CA ARG A 40 11.86 -30.91 -4.56
C ARG A 40 12.80 -29.71 -4.49
N ALA A 41 13.37 -29.42 -3.33
CA ALA A 41 14.33 -28.33 -3.17
C ALA A 41 15.57 -28.54 -4.04
N VAL A 42 16.13 -29.76 -4.04
CA VAL A 42 17.28 -30.11 -4.88
C VAL A 42 16.95 -30.08 -6.37
N GLN A 43 15.74 -30.52 -6.76
CA GLN A 43 15.27 -30.40 -8.15
C GLN A 43 15.18 -28.93 -8.59
N GLN A 44 14.64 -28.05 -7.73
CA GLN A 44 14.60 -26.61 -8.00
C GLN A 44 16.00 -25.99 -8.09
N LEU A 45 16.95 -26.40 -7.24
CA LEU A 45 18.34 -25.95 -7.35
C LEU A 45 18.98 -26.33 -8.69
N GLN A 46 18.73 -27.55 -9.16
CA GLN A 46 19.20 -27.98 -10.47
C GLN A 46 18.58 -27.10 -11.57
N GLN A 47 17.25 -26.93 -11.54
CA GLN A 47 16.55 -26.08 -12.50
C GLN A 47 17.08 -24.64 -12.49
N PHE A 48 17.32 -24.05 -11.32
CA PHE A 48 17.89 -22.71 -11.20
C PHE A 48 19.31 -22.64 -11.80
N GLN A 49 20.14 -23.65 -11.57
CA GLN A 49 21.47 -23.70 -12.15
C GLN A 49 21.42 -23.81 -13.68
N ASP A 50 20.51 -24.61 -14.23
CA ASP A 50 20.31 -24.77 -15.68
C ASP A 50 19.86 -23.44 -16.33
N LEU A 51 19.15 -22.59 -15.59
CA LEU A 51 18.76 -21.23 -15.98
C LEU A 51 19.88 -20.19 -15.86
N GLY A 52 21.07 -20.56 -15.39
CA GLY A 52 22.17 -19.63 -15.13
C GLY A 52 21.99 -18.77 -13.88
N ILE A 53 21.11 -19.17 -12.96
CA ILE A 53 20.94 -18.49 -11.67
C ILE A 53 22.13 -18.85 -10.77
N THR A 54 22.80 -17.82 -10.26
CA THR A 54 24.01 -17.97 -9.44
C THR A 54 23.84 -17.43 -8.03
N VAL A 55 22.74 -16.71 -7.77
CA VAL A 55 22.45 -16.10 -6.47
C VAL A 55 21.09 -16.57 -5.94
N LEU A 56 21.04 -16.99 -4.68
CA LEU A 56 19.81 -17.35 -3.99
C LEU A 56 19.55 -16.35 -2.86
N GLU A 57 18.33 -15.86 -2.71
CA GLU A 57 17.89 -15.18 -1.50
C GLU A 57 16.99 -16.12 -0.68
N LEU A 58 17.39 -16.39 0.57
CA LEU A 58 16.77 -17.41 1.42
C LEU A 58 16.11 -16.78 2.65
N GLN A 59 14.79 -16.93 2.78
CA GLN A 59 14.05 -16.45 3.96
C GLN A 59 14.06 -17.44 5.12
N GLN A 60 14.32 -18.72 4.84
CA GLN A 60 14.41 -19.80 5.84
C GLN A 60 15.81 -20.38 5.84
N VAL A 61 16.22 -21.02 6.94
CA VAL A 61 17.50 -21.70 7.02
C VAL A 61 17.33 -23.13 6.45
N PRO A 62 17.99 -23.47 5.33
CA PRO A 62 18.03 -24.82 4.78
C PRO A 62 18.46 -25.91 5.75
N SER A 63 18.11 -27.16 5.42
CA SER A 63 18.68 -28.36 6.04
C SER A 63 20.17 -28.47 5.73
N GLU A 64 20.93 -29.21 6.54
CA GLU A 64 22.37 -29.47 6.31
C GLU A 64 22.63 -30.14 4.95
N ARG A 65 21.73 -31.05 4.55
CA ARG A 65 21.80 -31.70 3.23
C ARG A 65 21.71 -30.65 2.12
N LEU A 66 20.75 -29.74 2.24
CA LEU A 66 20.53 -28.73 1.21
C LEU A 66 21.64 -27.68 1.20
N TRP A 67 22.21 -27.34 2.35
CA TRP A 67 23.44 -26.52 2.41
C TRP A 67 24.60 -27.17 1.68
N SER A 68 24.79 -28.49 1.81
CA SER A 68 25.80 -29.23 1.06
C SER A 68 25.60 -29.08 -0.45
N GLU A 69 24.37 -29.19 -0.94
CA GLU A 69 24.03 -29.02 -2.36
C GLU A 69 24.28 -27.59 -2.84
N ILE A 70 23.87 -26.58 -2.07
CA ILE A 70 24.12 -25.15 -2.37
C ILE A 70 25.63 -24.88 -2.47
N ASN A 71 26.41 -25.38 -1.50
CA ASN A 71 27.85 -25.19 -1.45
C ASN A 71 28.55 -25.94 -2.60
N GLN A 72 28.16 -27.17 -2.91
CA GLN A 72 28.73 -27.97 -4.00
C GLN A 72 28.52 -27.30 -5.37
N ARG A 73 27.40 -26.60 -5.55
CA ARG A 73 27.05 -25.88 -6.78
C ARG A 73 27.67 -24.48 -6.85
N ASN A 74 28.44 -24.07 -5.84
CA ASN A 74 29.05 -22.74 -5.72
C ASN A 74 28.05 -21.58 -5.83
N LEU A 75 26.82 -21.77 -5.34
CA LEU A 75 25.81 -20.71 -5.34
C LEU A 75 26.12 -19.68 -4.26
N THR A 76 25.93 -18.41 -4.61
CA THR A 76 26.03 -17.30 -3.64
C THR A 76 24.69 -17.13 -2.93
N VAL A 77 24.72 -16.97 -1.61
CA VAL A 77 23.49 -16.85 -0.81
C VAL A 77 23.39 -15.49 -0.15
N TYR A 78 22.20 -14.91 -0.28
CA TYR A 78 21.71 -13.73 0.42
C TYR A 78 20.74 -14.26 1.50
N GLY A 79 21.16 -14.27 2.75
CA GLY A 79 20.28 -14.69 3.86
C GLY A 79 19.30 -13.57 4.19
N ASP A 80 18.00 -13.81 4.15
CA ASP A 80 16.98 -12.83 4.51
C ASP A 80 16.44 -13.11 5.91
N LEU A 81 16.55 -12.11 6.79
CA LEU A 81 16.01 -12.16 8.15
C LEU A 81 14.49 -12.16 8.21
N HIS A 82 13.81 -11.78 7.12
CA HIS A 82 12.36 -11.74 6.96
C HIS A 82 11.68 -10.80 7.96
N ILE A 83 12.27 -9.63 8.17
CA ILE A 83 11.69 -8.53 8.95
C ILE A 83 11.04 -7.57 7.97
N LEU A 84 9.71 -7.60 7.88
CA LEU A 84 8.92 -6.77 6.97
C LEU A 84 8.37 -5.53 7.67
N PHE A 85 8.40 -4.40 6.97
CA PHE A 85 7.81 -3.14 7.42
C PHE A 85 8.21 -2.68 8.83
N PRO A 86 9.49 -2.84 9.27
CA PRO A 86 9.84 -2.50 10.64
C PRO A 86 9.75 -0.99 10.90
N THR A 87 9.28 -0.67 12.10
CA THR A 87 9.26 0.69 12.66
C THR A 87 10.29 0.79 13.78
N ALA A 88 10.49 1.97 14.38
CA ALA A 88 11.43 2.10 15.50
C ALA A 88 11.02 1.17 16.66
N HIS A 89 9.70 1.04 16.87
CA HIS A 89 9.12 0.16 17.88
C HIS A 89 9.46 -1.32 17.65
N THR A 90 9.64 -1.77 16.40
CA THR A 90 10.03 -3.15 16.10
C THR A 90 11.32 -3.56 16.81
N PHE A 91 12.29 -2.65 16.90
CA PHE A 91 13.60 -2.92 17.50
C PHE A 91 13.68 -2.50 18.97
N THR A 92 13.07 -1.37 19.36
CA THR A 92 13.09 -0.93 20.77
C THR A 92 12.16 -1.74 21.67
N GLY A 93 11.06 -2.25 21.12
CA GLY A 93 10.06 -3.05 21.83
C GLY A 93 10.23 -4.56 21.65
N ALA A 94 11.31 -5.01 21.01
CA ALA A 94 11.57 -6.42 20.76
C ALA A 94 11.69 -7.20 22.08
N ASP A 95 10.90 -8.27 22.21
CA ASP A 95 10.98 -9.16 23.36
C ASP A 95 12.19 -10.11 23.27
N SER A 96 12.53 -10.73 24.40
CA SER A 96 13.66 -11.69 24.45
C SER A 96 13.48 -12.88 23.49
N THR A 97 12.24 -13.23 23.12
CA THR A 97 11.97 -14.33 22.19
C THR A 97 12.29 -13.95 20.74
N PHE A 98 11.97 -12.72 20.32
CA PHE A 98 12.34 -12.14 19.04
C PHE A 98 13.86 -12.08 18.91
N PHE A 99 14.55 -11.50 19.90
CA PHE A 99 16.02 -11.45 19.94
C PHE A 99 16.66 -12.83 19.82
N ARG A 100 16.18 -13.81 20.59
CA ARG A 100 16.72 -15.18 20.57
C ARG A 100 16.49 -15.86 19.21
N ARG A 101 15.29 -15.73 18.64
CA ARG A 101 14.95 -16.31 17.32
C ARG A 101 15.81 -15.70 16.22
N LEU A 102 15.89 -14.38 16.18
CA LEU A 102 16.68 -13.68 15.18
C LEU A 102 18.16 -13.96 15.32
N GLY A 103 18.70 -13.92 16.54
CA GLY A 103 20.10 -14.25 16.81
C GLY A 103 20.46 -15.69 16.41
N LYS A 104 19.54 -16.65 16.60
CA LYS A 104 19.72 -18.02 16.09
C LYS A 104 19.79 -18.03 14.56
N LYS A 105 18.88 -17.33 13.89
CA LYS A 105 18.82 -17.23 12.42
C LYS A 105 20.07 -16.56 11.83
N ILE A 106 20.50 -15.43 12.39
CA ILE A 106 21.74 -14.72 12.01
C ILE A 106 22.94 -15.66 12.12
N ARG A 107 23.12 -16.35 13.26
CA ARG A 107 24.24 -17.28 13.45
C ARG A 107 24.19 -18.46 12.48
N ALA A 108 22.99 -18.99 12.21
CA ALA A 108 22.83 -20.12 11.30
C ALA A 108 23.22 -19.74 9.86
N PHE A 109 22.81 -18.57 9.38
CA PHE A 109 23.26 -18.07 8.07
C PHE A 109 24.76 -17.74 8.09
N ALA A 110 25.25 -17.07 9.13
CA ALA A 110 26.65 -16.65 9.19
C ALA A 110 27.65 -17.79 9.29
N ALA A 111 27.21 -18.98 9.73
CA ALA A 111 28.04 -20.18 9.77
C ALA A 111 28.30 -20.77 8.37
N GLN A 112 27.53 -20.37 7.35
CA GLN A 112 27.56 -21.00 6.02
C GLN A 112 28.47 -20.23 5.06
N PRO A 113 29.45 -20.89 4.41
CA PRO A 113 30.43 -20.21 3.57
C PRO A 113 29.84 -19.62 2.28
N SER A 114 28.71 -20.15 1.79
CA SER A 114 27.96 -19.62 0.65
C SER A 114 27.22 -18.32 0.95
N VAL A 115 26.94 -18.02 2.22
CA VAL A 115 26.27 -16.77 2.62
C VAL A 115 27.26 -15.62 2.53
N LYS A 116 27.03 -14.71 1.58
CA LYS A 116 27.87 -13.52 1.36
C LYS A 116 27.21 -12.22 1.80
N VAL A 117 25.88 -12.24 1.84
CA VAL A 117 25.07 -11.06 2.18
C VAL A 117 23.99 -11.48 3.17
N LEU A 118 23.67 -10.59 4.11
CA LEU A 118 22.50 -10.72 4.98
C LEU A 118 21.56 -9.53 4.78
N ASN A 119 20.34 -9.81 4.30
CA ASN A 119 19.26 -8.85 4.22
C ASN A 119 18.61 -8.69 5.60
N LEU A 120 18.77 -7.50 6.18
CA LEU A 120 18.38 -7.20 7.55
C LEU A 120 16.88 -6.99 7.69
N PHE A 121 16.27 -6.30 6.73
CA PHE A 121 14.84 -5.99 6.71
C PHE A 121 14.38 -5.52 5.31
N ALA A 122 13.06 -5.51 5.09
CA ALA A 122 12.45 -4.94 3.90
C ALA A 122 11.45 -3.83 4.25
N TYR A 123 11.48 -2.74 3.48
CA TYR A 123 10.55 -1.60 3.55
C TYR A 123 10.46 -0.96 4.96
N GLY A 124 11.61 -0.78 5.62
CA GLY A 124 11.66 -0.19 6.96
C GLY A 124 11.43 1.33 6.98
N ALA A 125 11.18 1.92 8.15
CA ALA A 125 11.03 3.36 8.30
C ALA A 125 12.37 4.13 8.22
N ILE A 126 13.20 3.87 7.20
CA ILE A 126 14.56 4.40 7.03
C ILE A 126 14.63 5.93 6.96
N HIS A 127 13.52 6.60 6.63
CA HIS A 127 13.42 8.06 6.62
C HIS A 127 13.37 8.66 8.04
N ARG A 128 13.17 7.84 9.08
CA ARG A 128 13.11 8.26 10.48
C ARG A 128 14.44 8.01 11.19
N VAL A 129 15.00 9.08 11.76
CA VAL A 129 16.22 9.01 12.61
C VAL A 129 16.03 8.04 13.79
N SER A 130 14.86 8.04 14.42
CA SER A 130 14.54 7.13 15.53
C SER A 130 14.61 5.65 15.11
N PHE A 131 14.14 5.32 13.90
CA PHE A 131 14.22 3.98 13.33
C PHE A 131 15.68 3.59 13.10
N ASN A 132 16.46 4.42 12.42
CA ASN A 132 17.86 4.11 12.10
C ASN A 132 18.69 3.91 13.38
N LYS A 133 18.51 4.76 14.39
CA LYS A 133 19.16 4.60 15.69
C LYS A 133 18.77 3.29 16.38
N ALA A 134 17.49 2.93 16.36
CA ALA A 134 17.00 1.70 16.97
C ALA A 134 17.52 0.45 16.24
N ALA A 135 17.44 0.44 14.91
CA ALA A 135 17.95 -0.64 14.06
C ALA A 135 19.46 -0.81 14.23
N SER A 136 20.23 0.28 14.20
CA SER A 136 21.68 0.24 14.36
C SER A 136 22.11 -0.22 15.74
N SER A 137 21.46 0.27 16.81
CA SER A 137 21.70 -0.26 18.15
C SER A 137 21.42 -1.75 18.23
N PHE A 138 20.34 -2.22 17.59
CA PHE A 138 19.94 -3.62 17.62
C PHE A 138 20.89 -4.52 16.83
N PHE A 139 21.30 -4.13 15.62
CA PHE A 139 22.15 -4.98 14.78
C PHE A 139 23.63 -4.97 15.20
N ASN A 140 24.11 -3.90 15.84
CA ASN A 140 25.48 -3.82 16.35
C ASN A 140 25.81 -4.89 17.41
N ASP A 141 24.80 -5.43 18.09
CA ASP A 141 24.98 -6.49 19.09
C ASP A 141 25.37 -7.86 18.46
N PHE A 142 25.18 -8.04 17.15
CA PHE A 142 25.47 -9.30 16.47
C PHE A 142 26.87 -9.31 15.85
N ARG A 143 27.87 -9.78 16.61
CA ARG A 143 29.26 -9.95 16.12
C ARG A 143 29.38 -10.73 14.81
N ALA A 144 28.49 -11.70 14.56
CA ALA A 144 28.48 -12.50 13.35
C ALA A 144 28.23 -11.68 12.06
N LEU A 145 27.67 -10.47 12.18
CA LEU A 145 27.47 -9.57 11.05
C LEU A 145 28.77 -8.89 10.61
N GLN A 146 29.80 -8.83 11.46
CA GLN A 146 31.04 -8.10 11.15
C GLN A 146 31.84 -8.70 9.98
N SER A 147 31.59 -9.98 9.65
CA SER A 147 32.26 -10.68 8.55
C SER A 147 31.42 -10.85 7.29
N ILE A 148 30.16 -10.37 7.28
CA ILE A 148 29.19 -10.60 6.20
C ILE A 148 28.62 -9.25 5.79
N ARG A 149 28.54 -8.99 4.48
CA ARG A 149 27.95 -7.75 4.00
C ARG A 149 26.46 -7.71 4.35
N THR A 150 25.96 -6.54 4.71
CA THR A 150 24.57 -6.34 5.12
C THR A 150 23.81 -5.50 4.10
N THR A 151 22.53 -5.81 3.92
CA THR A 151 21.65 -5.08 2.99
C THR A 151 20.26 -4.89 3.58
N TYR A 152 19.47 -4.02 2.95
CA TYR A 152 18.03 -3.93 3.17
C TYR A 152 17.31 -3.81 1.82
N THR A 153 16.06 -4.27 1.75
CA THR A 153 15.21 -4.11 0.56
C THR A 153 14.32 -2.89 0.71
N ASP A 154 14.22 -2.05 -0.31
CA ASP A 154 13.28 -0.91 -0.34
C ASP A 154 12.87 -0.58 -1.78
N ASN A 155 11.70 0.05 -1.96
CA ASN A 155 11.25 0.59 -3.24
C ASN A 155 11.57 2.09 -3.38
N ARG A 156 12.19 2.68 -2.36
CA ARG A 156 12.62 4.08 -2.34
C ARG A 156 14.11 4.20 -2.59
N THR A 157 14.49 5.36 -3.10
CA THR A 157 15.87 5.74 -3.36
C THR A 157 16.53 6.46 -2.18
N ILE A 158 15.76 6.65 -1.10
CA ILE A 158 16.18 7.36 0.10
C ILE A 158 17.21 6.52 0.83
N GLN A 159 18.32 7.16 1.16
CA GLN A 159 19.36 6.60 2.02
C GLN A 159 19.49 7.44 3.26
N SER A 160 19.76 6.76 4.37
CA SER A 160 20.20 7.41 5.58
C SER A 160 21.60 6.87 5.91
N PRO A 161 22.61 7.73 6.12
CA PRO A 161 23.95 7.28 6.49
C PRO A 161 23.97 6.49 7.80
N ASP A 162 22.92 6.62 8.61
CA ASP A 162 22.77 5.92 9.89
C ASP A 162 22.14 4.52 9.76
N THR A 163 21.79 4.04 8.56
CA THR A 163 21.25 2.69 8.39
C THR A 163 22.32 1.63 8.69
N PRO A 164 21.97 0.52 9.36
CA PRO A 164 22.92 -0.53 9.74
C PRO A 164 23.32 -1.46 8.57
N ALA A 165 23.24 -0.99 7.34
CA ALA A 165 23.44 -1.78 6.14
C ALA A 165 24.53 -1.18 5.25
N ASP A 166 25.33 -2.04 4.62
CA ASP A 166 26.41 -1.63 3.72
C ASP A 166 25.90 -1.10 2.37
N PHE A 167 24.75 -1.63 1.91
CA PHE A 167 24.10 -1.26 0.65
C PHE A 167 22.60 -1.56 0.70
N PHE A 168 21.88 -1.28 -0.39
CA PHE A 168 20.46 -1.61 -0.48
C PHE A 168 20.09 -2.33 -1.78
N SER A 169 19.07 -3.18 -1.68
CA SER A 169 18.42 -3.88 -2.78
C SER A 169 17.19 -3.10 -3.21
N TYR A 170 17.14 -2.70 -4.48
CA TYR A 170 16.04 -1.88 -4.99
C TYR A 170 14.91 -2.76 -5.53
N ASP A 171 13.74 -2.64 -4.93
CA ASP A 171 12.54 -3.34 -5.36
C ASP A 171 11.79 -2.57 -6.44
N ILE A 172 11.82 -3.10 -7.66
CA ILE A 172 11.17 -2.50 -8.83
C ILE A 172 9.71 -2.95 -8.83
N HIS A 173 8.89 -2.21 -8.11
CA HIS A 173 7.46 -2.42 -8.11
C HIS A 173 6.83 -1.91 -9.42
N LEU A 174 6.28 -2.81 -10.23
CA LEU A 174 5.66 -2.44 -11.52
C LEU A 174 4.15 -2.38 -11.42
N THR A 175 3.57 -1.35 -12.00
CA THR A 175 2.13 -1.15 -12.17
C THR A 175 1.84 -0.74 -13.61
N PRO A 176 0.59 -0.88 -14.12
CA PRO A 176 0.24 -0.46 -15.47
C PRO A 176 0.62 1.00 -15.79
N GLN A 177 0.66 1.86 -14.76
CA GLN A 177 1.02 3.26 -14.87
C GLN A 177 2.51 3.49 -15.12
N ASN A 178 3.40 2.67 -14.55
CA ASN A 178 4.86 2.90 -14.59
C ASN A 178 5.62 2.06 -15.62
N ILE A 179 5.00 1.02 -16.21
CA ILE A 179 5.61 0.18 -17.25
C ILE A 179 6.13 0.96 -18.48
N PRO A 180 5.45 2.00 -19.00
CA PRO A 180 5.90 2.68 -20.21
C PRO A 180 7.28 3.34 -20.07
N SER A 181 7.74 3.60 -18.85
CA SER A 181 9.03 4.23 -18.57
C SER A 181 9.63 3.67 -17.27
N PRO A 182 10.05 2.40 -17.23
CA PRO A 182 10.65 1.84 -16.02
C PRO A 182 12.06 2.40 -15.77
N SER A 183 12.71 2.96 -16.79
CA SER A 183 14.02 3.60 -16.63
C SER A 183 13.98 4.88 -15.80
N SER A 184 12.86 5.61 -15.78
CA SER A 184 12.73 6.80 -14.91
C SER A 184 12.53 6.44 -13.45
N SER A 185 12.08 5.22 -13.15
CA SER A 185 11.93 4.72 -11.78
C SER A 185 13.16 3.96 -11.27
N ILE A 186 14.16 3.66 -12.11
CA ILE A 186 15.37 2.97 -11.69
C ILE A 186 16.49 3.98 -11.42
N PRO A 187 16.95 4.12 -10.17
CA PRO A 187 17.97 5.10 -9.83
C PRO A 187 19.34 4.61 -10.33
N GLY A 188 20.13 5.51 -10.89
CA GLY A 188 21.53 5.24 -11.24
C GLY A 188 22.49 5.26 -10.03
N SER A 189 21.99 5.11 -8.79
CA SER A 189 22.82 5.30 -7.60
C SER A 189 23.89 4.20 -7.50
N SER A 190 25.11 4.60 -7.11
CA SER A 190 26.26 3.72 -6.87
C SER A 190 26.03 2.72 -5.74
N HIS A 191 25.02 2.94 -4.91
CA HIS A 191 24.74 2.19 -3.70
C HIS A 191 23.66 1.11 -3.86
N ILE A 192 22.95 1.07 -4.99
CA ILE A 192 22.12 -0.08 -5.33
C ILE A 192 23.07 -1.20 -5.72
N ASP A 193 23.03 -2.32 -5.02
CA ASP A 193 23.87 -3.48 -5.35
C ASP A 193 23.05 -4.63 -5.97
N SER A 194 21.73 -4.58 -5.86
CA SER A 194 20.83 -5.57 -6.47
C SER A 194 19.47 -4.97 -6.83
N TYR A 195 18.77 -5.61 -7.76
CA TYR A 195 17.41 -5.27 -8.17
C TYR A 195 16.48 -6.44 -7.89
N ARG A 196 15.22 -6.16 -7.52
CA ARG A 196 14.16 -7.15 -7.41
C ARG A 196 13.02 -6.82 -8.36
N TYR A 197 12.47 -7.85 -9.00
CA TYR A 197 11.31 -7.73 -9.88
C TYR A 197 10.01 -8.06 -9.12
N SER A 198 9.16 -7.06 -8.93
CA SER A 198 7.91 -7.19 -8.16
C SER A 198 6.71 -6.64 -8.94
N PRO A 199 6.17 -7.38 -9.92
CA PRO A 199 5.02 -6.94 -10.68
C PRO A 199 3.73 -6.92 -9.83
N SER A 200 2.85 -5.95 -10.08
CA SER A 200 1.49 -5.95 -9.53
C SER A 200 0.71 -7.18 -9.98
N ALA A 201 -0.38 -7.50 -9.26
CA ALA A 201 -1.20 -8.68 -9.56
C ALA A 201 -1.66 -8.75 -11.04
N GLU A 202 -2.03 -7.60 -11.61
CA GLU A 202 -2.51 -7.46 -13.00
C GLU A 202 -1.42 -7.73 -14.07
N LEU A 203 -0.16 -7.61 -13.68
CA LEU A 203 1.02 -7.77 -14.53
C LEU A 203 1.74 -9.08 -14.30
N ARG A 204 1.41 -9.80 -13.22
CA ARG A 204 2.13 -11.00 -12.79
C ARG A 204 2.19 -12.06 -13.87
N GLU A 205 1.16 -12.20 -14.69
CA GLU A 205 1.11 -13.21 -15.73
C GLU A 205 1.54 -12.74 -17.13
N ARG A 206 2.18 -11.56 -17.21
CA ARG A 206 2.54 -10.90 -18.46
C ARG A 206 4.06 -10.86 -18.62
N PHE A 207 4.52 -11.06 -19.85
CA PHE A 207 5.94 -11.16 -20.13
C PHE A 207 6.57 -9.81 -20.52
N LEU A 208 5.80 -8.92 -21.13
CA LEU A 208 6.28 -7.59 -21.54
C LEU A 208 6.86 -6.74 -20.39
N PRO A 209 6.26 -6.68 -19.19
CA PRO A 209 6.80 -5.89 -18.08
C PRO A 209 8.20 -6.35 -17.65
N PHE A 210 8.43 -7.66 -17.64
CA PHE A 210 9.73 -8.24 -17.31
C PHE A 210 10.81 -7.81 -18.31
N LYS A 211 10.55 -7.89 -19.63
CA LYS A 211 11.46 -7.36 -20.67
C LYS A 211 11.84 -5.91 -20.41
N ARG A 212 10.84 -5.07 -20.14
CA ARG A 212 11.06 -3.63 -19.95
C ARG A 212 11.99 -3.36 -18.77
N VAL A 213 11.85 -4.10 -17.67
CA VAL A 213 12.76 -3.98 -16.53
C VAL A 213 14.16 -4.52 -16.81
N ILE A 214 14.27 -5.64 -17.53
CA ILE A 214 15.57 -6.15 -17.96
C ILE A 214 16.31 -5.09 -18.80
N GLN A 215 15.63 -4.46 -19.76
CA GLN A 215 16.18 -3.37 -20.56
C GLN A 215 16.55 -2.14 -19.70
N ALA A 216 15.70 -1.77 -18.75
CA ALA A 216 15.94 -0.60 -17.90
C ALA A 216 17.10 -0.79 -16.90
N THR A 217 17.45 -2.04 -16.59
CA THR A 217 18.61 -2.42 -15.75
C THR A 217 19.85 -2.82 -16.55
N ALA A 218 19.82 -2.74 -17.90
CA ALA A 218 20.90 -3.21 -18.77
C ALA A 218 22.24 -2.49 -18.57
N ALA A 219 22.24 -1.28 -18.00
CA ALA A 219 23.47 -0.55 -17.68
C ALA A 219 24.25 -1.14 -16.49
N HIS A 220 23.66 -2.07 -15.74
CA HIS A 220 24.24 -2.64 -14.52
C HIS A 220 24.16 -4.17 -14.47
N PRO A 221 24.68 -4.88 -15.50
CA PRO A 221 24.54 -6.34 -15.61
C PRO A 221 25.17 -7.12 -14.44
N GLN A 222 26.21 -6.57 -13.80
CA GLN A 222 26.89 -7.18 -12.66
C GLN A 222 26.07 -7.19 -11.36
N LYS A 223 25.01 -6.38 -11.27
CA LYS A 223 24.16 -6.31 -10.08
C LYS A 223 23.14 -7.45 -10.13
N PRO A 224 23.05 -8.32 -9.09
CA PRO A 224 22.08 -9.40 -9.08
C PRO A 224 20.65 -8.92 -9.32
N PHE A 225 19.96 -9.59 -10.25
CA PHE A 225 18.57 -9.35 -10.57
C PHE A 225 17.70 -10.48 -10.03
N PHE A 226 16.95 -10.20 -8.97
CA PHE A 226 16.16 -11.17 -8.23
C PHE A 226 14.75 -11.34 -8.79
N LEU A 227 14.36 -12.60 -9.00
CA LEU A 227 13.02 -13.05 -9.36
C LEU A 227 12.40 -13.83 -8.21
N GLU A 228 11.10 -13.64 -7.93
CA GLU A 228 10.39 -14.50 -6.98
C GLU A 228 10.25 -15.93 -7.55
N SER A 229 10.64 -16.96 -6.80
CA SER A 229 10.68 -18.34 -7.30
C SER A 229 9.32 -18.82 -7.80
N ARG A 230 8.23 -18.49 -7.08
CA ARG A 230 6.86 -18.82 -7.49
C ARG A 230 6.52 -18.22 -8.86
N TRP A 231 6.86 -16.94 -9.05
CA TRP A 231 6.61 -16.25 -10.31
C TRP A 231 7.42 -16.89 -11.43
N LEU A 232 8.72 -17.07 -11.22
CA LEU A 232 9.64 -17.68 -12.19
C LEU A 232 9.13 -19.05 -12.65
N LEU A 233 8.86 -19.96 -11.71
CA LEU A 233 8.40 -21.31 -12.03
C LEU A 233 7.04 -21.31 -12.75
N SER A 234 6.09 -20.47 -12.31
CA SER A 234 4.78 -20.35 -12.99
C SER A 234 4.89 -19.79 -14.40
N MET A 235 5.82 -18.84 -14.62
CA MET A 235 6.03 -18.23 -15.93
C MET A 235 6.78 -19.16 -16.87
N MET A 236 7.68 -20.01 -16.37
CA MET A 236 8.32 -21.04 -17.19
C MET A 236 7.33 -22.11 -17.66
N GLU A 237 6.36 -22.49 -16.81
CA GLU A 237 5.30 -23.41 -17.20
C GLU A 237 4.40 -22.80 -18.28
N LYS A 238 4.07 -21.51 -18.14
CA LYS A 238 3.22 -20.78 -19.10
C LYS A 238 3.94 -20.40 -20.40
N TYR A 239 5.23 -20.06 -20.32
CA TYR A 239 6.09 -19.60 -21.42
C TYR A 239 7.42 -20.36 -21.39
N PRO A 240 7.49 -21.58 -21.96
CA PRO A 240 8.69 -22.41 -21.94
C PRO A 240 9.94 -21.74 -22.53
N GLU A 241 9.76 -20.80 -23.47
CA GLU A 241 10.85 -19.99 -24.02
C GLU A 241 11.60 -19.13 -23.00
N LEU A 242 11.01 -18.91 -21.80
CA LEU A 242 11.65 -18.19 -20.71
C LEU A 242 12.95 -18.84 -20.27
N GLU A 243 13.05 -20.17 -20.33
CA GLU A 243 14.26 -20.90 -19.98
C GLU A 243 15.44 -20.46 -20.85
N THR A 244 15.24 -20.47 -22.16
CA THR A 244 16.25 -20.03 -23.15
C THR A 244 16.59 -18.55 -22.96
N ILE A 245 15.60 -17.71 -22.64
CA ILE A 245 15.81 -16.27 -22.43
C ILE A 245 16.64 -16.00 -21.15
N LEU A 246 16.39 -16.72 -20.06
CA LEU A 246 17.18 -16.55 -18.83
C LEU A 246 18.59 -17.09 -19.01
N SER A 247 18.74 -18.24 -19.67
CA SER A 247 20.04 -18.81 -19.99
C SER A 247 20.85 -17.88 -20.90
N SER A 248 20.23 -17.26 -21.91
CA SER A 248 20.89 -16.26 -22.77
C SER A 248 21.20 -14.97 -22.02
N LEU A 249 20.33 -14.48 -21.14
CA LEU A 249 20.64 -13.34 -20.26
C LEU A 249 21.86 -13.59 -19.36
N ALA A 250 22.03 -14.82 -18.89
CA ALA A 250 23.15 -15.21 -18.04
C ALA A 250 24.45 -15.48 -18.82
N SER A 251 24.39 -15.78 -20.12
CA SER A 251 25.55 -16.24 -20.90
C SER A 251 25.96 -15.31 -22.05
N GLU A 252 25.02 -14.55 -22.61
CA GLU A 252 25.20 -13.69 -23.79
C GLU A 252 25.16 -12.20 -23.40
N SER A 253 25.89 -11.39 -24.17
CA SER A 253 25.94 -9.93 -23.99
C SER A 253 24.67 -9.21 -24.47
N ASP A 254 24.04 -9.71 -25.53
CA ASP A 254 22.89 -9.09 -26.19
C ASP A 254 21.80 -10.13 -26.48
N PRO A 255 21.07 -10.59 -25.45
CA PRO A 255 20.10 -11.66 -25.59
C PRO A 255 18.89 -11.19 -26.40
N VAL A 256 18.50 -11.99 -27.40
CA VAL A 256 17.26 -11.76 -28.15
C VAL A 256 16.07 -12.08 -27.24
N PHE A 257 15.24 -11.06 -26.99
CA PHE A 257 14.07 -11.18 -26.12
C PHE A 257 12.78 -11.12 -26.97
N PRO A 258 12.33 -12.25 -27.56
CA PRO A 258 11.05 -12.31 -28.25
C PRO A 258 9.94 -12.11 -27.21
N VAL A 259 8.99 -11.21 -27.48
CA VAL A 259 7.82 -11.02 -26.61
C VAL A 259 6.58 -11.16 -27.45
N PRO A 260 5.57 -11.90 -26.98
CA PRO A 260 4.26 -11.89 -27.60
C PRO A 260 3.69 -10.47 -27.64
N ASP A 261 2.88 -10.16 -28.65
CA ASP A 261 2.13 -8.91 -28.69
C ASP A 261 1.07 -8.89 -27.58
N GLU A 262 1.47 -8.42 -26.40
CA GLU A 262 0.60 -8.28 -25.24
C GLU A 262 0.06 -6.85 -25.14
N SER A 263 -1.27 -6.73 -25.06
CA SER A 263 -1.90 -5.45 -24.72
C SER A 263 -1.77 -5.22 -23.22
N LEU A 264 -1.07 -4.16 -22.80
CA LEU A 264 -1.02 -3.79 -21.39
C LEU A 264 -2.42 -3.38 -20.90
N PRO A 265 -2.81 -3.76 -19.68
CA PRO A 265 -4.05 -3.27 -19.10
C PRO A 265 -3.99 -1.74 -19.05
N SER A 266 -5.08 -1.08 -19.46
CA SER A 266 -5.14 0.37 -19.37
C SER A 266 -5.03 0.77 -17.90
N PRO A 267 -4.18 1.77 -17.56
CA PRO A 267 -4.14 2.36 -16.22
C PRO A 267 -5.43 3.16 -15.96
N GLY A 268 -6.56 2.47 -15.88
CA GLY A 268 -7.86 3.04 -15.58
C GLY A 268 -8.04 3.22 -14.07
N PRO A 269 -8.85 4.21 -13.64
CA PRO A 269 -9.28 4.29 -12.25
C PRO A 269 -10.05 3.01 -11.89
N SER A 270 -10.01 2.63 -10.60
CA SER A 270 -10.85 1.53 -10.11
C SER A 270 -12.32 1.84 -10.44
N PRO A 271 -13.09 0.89 -10.98
CA PRO A 271 -14.48 1.14 -11.33
C PRO A 271 -15.39 1.30 -10.11
N LEU A 272 -14.97 0.84 -8.92
CA LEU A 272 -15.80 0.74 -7.72
C LEU A 272 -16.39 2.10 -7.27
N PRO A 273 -15.63 3.21 -7.15
CA PRO A 273 -16.19 4.51 -6.81
C PRO A 273 -17.19 5.02 -7.85
N ILE A 274 -16.93 4.76 -9.14
CA ILE A 274 -17.80 5.19 -10.25
C ILE A 274 -19.14 4.45 -10.18
N VAL A 275 -19.10 3.13 -10.04
CA VAL A 275 -20.30 2.30 -9.90
C VAL A 275 -21.09 2.72 -8.66
N THR A 276 -20.41 2.95 -7.53
CA THR A 276 -21.04 3.41 -6.29
C THR A 276 -21.73 4.77 -6.48
N LEU A 277 -21.07 5.70 -7.16
CA LEU A 277 -21.64 7.00 -7.49
C LEU A 277 -22.91 6.84 -8.33
N LEU A 278 -22.87 6.05 -9.41
CA LEU A 278 -24.02 5.80 -10.27
C LEU A 278 -25.19 5.18 -9.50
N VAL A 279 -24.93 4.22 -8.61
CA VAL A 279 -25.94 3.61 -7.74
C VAL A 279 -26.56 4.67 -6.82
N VAL A 280 -25.75 5.52 -6.19
CA VAL A 280 -26.25 6.57 -5.30
C VAL A 280 -27.09 7.60 -6.06
N TRP A 281 -26.66 8.01 -7.27
CA TRP A 281 -27.42 8.90 -8.14
C TRP A 281 -28.74 8.26 -8.60
N ALA A 282 -28.76 6.97 -8.92
CA ALA A 282 -29.99 6.24 -9.25
C ALA A 282 -30.96 6.20 -8.06
N ILE A 283 -30.46 5.90 -6.85
CA ILE A 283 -31.25 5.95 -5.61
C ILE A 283 -31.79 7.36 -5.37
N LEU A 284 -30.97 8.40 -5.59
CA LEU A 284 -31.36 9.80 -5.42
C LEU A 284 -32.46 10.19 -6.39
N ALA A 285 -32.30 9.86 -7.68
CA ALA A 285 -33.28 10.17 -8.72
C ALA A 285 -34.62 9.46 -8.45
N PHE A 286 -34.56 8.17 -8.10
CA PHE A 286 -35.74 7.41 -7.73
C PHE A 286 -36.43 7.98 -6.49
N HIS A 287 -35.67 8.27 -5.44
CA HIS A 287 -36.19 8.85 -4.19
C HIS A 287 -36.81 10.24 -4.43
N TYR A 288 -36.16 11.09 -5.23
CA TYR A 288 -36.66 12.42 -5.59
C TYR A 288 -37.97 12.36 -6.38
N ASN A 289 -38.10 11.41 -7.31
CA ASN A 289 -39.29 11.25 -8.11
C ASN A 289 -40.46 10.64 -7.32
N MET A 290 -40.19 9.62 -6.51
CA MET A 290 -41.22 8.87 -5.78
C MET A 290 -41.71 9.55 -4.50
N SER A 291 -40.93 10.46 -3.91
CA SER A 291 -41.26 11.09 -2.63
C SER A 291 -41.46 12.61 -2.77
N PRO A 292 -42.71 13.08 -2.99
CA PRO A 292 -43.03 14.50 -2.98
C PRO A 292 -42.65 15.20 -1.66
N LEU A 293 -42.70 14.46 -0.55
CA LEU A 293 -42.28 14.92 0.77
C LEU A 293 -40.78 15.19 0.81
N TYR A 294 -39.95 14.30 0.26
CA TYR A 294 -38.51 14.49 0.19
C TYR A 294 -38.16 15.74 -0.61
N ARG A 295 -38.72 15.89 -1.83
CA ARG A 295 -38.49 17.08 -2.68
C ARG A 295 -38.82 18.39 -1.98
N LYS A 296 -39.99 18.47 -1.34
CA LYS A 296 -40.41 19.67 -0.59
C LYS A 296 -39.51 19.94 0.63
N SER A 297 -39.14 18.88 1.35
CA SER A 297 -38.32 18.98 2.55
C SER A 297 -36.88 19.38 2.24
N LEU A 298 -36.31 18.89 1.13
CA LEU A 298 -34.97 19.25 0.66
C LEU A 298 -34.87 20.75 0.42
N PHE A 299 -35.81 21.31 -0.34
CA PHE A 299 -35.83 22.75 -0.60
C PHE A 299 -36.04 23.54 0.69
N ARG A 300 -36.97 23.12 1.56
CA ARG A 300 -37.24 23.81 2.83
C ARG A 300 -36.04 23.77 3.79
N TYR A 301 -35.28 22.68 3.81
CA TYR A 301 -34.09 22.58 4.65
C TYR A 301 -33.08 23.70 4.30
N PHE A 302 -32.76 23.87 3.01
CA PHE A 302 -31.75 24.84 2.58
C PHE A 302 -32.26 26.28 2.46
N SER A 303 -33.55 26.50 2.18
CA SER A 303 -34.12 27.85 1.97
C SER A 303 -34.96 28.39 3.14
N GLY A 304 -35.42 27.52 4.04
CA GLY A 304 -36.41 27.84 5.05
C GLY A 304 -36.31 26.96 6.30
N HIS A 305 -35.10 26.83 6.86
CA HIS A 305 -34.76 25.88 7.94
C HIS A 305 -35.77 25.88 9.11
N LYS A 306 -36.21 27.06 9.58
CA LYS A 306 -37.18 27.16 10.67
C LYS A 306 -38.53 26.50 10.36
N PHE A 307 -39.02 26.62 9.12
CA PHE A 307 -40.26 25.95 8.69
C PHE A 307 -40.07 24.44 8.66
N PHE A 308 -38.93 24.00 8.14
CA PHE A 308 -38.55 22.59 8.12
C PHE A 308 -38.50 21.98 9.53
N LEU A 309 -37.86 22.65 10.50
CA LEU A 309 -37.85 22.21 11.90
C LEU A 309 -39.26 22.11 12.49
N ASN A 310 -40.10 23.10 12.25
CA ASN A 310 -41.49 23.09 12.71
C ASN A 310 -42.28 21.91 12.15
N ASP A 311 -42.08 21.56 10.87
CA ASP A 311 -42.74 20.41 10.24
C ASP A 311 -42.32 19.08 10.89
N ILE A 312 -41.06 18.95 11.29
CA ILE A 312 -40.57 17.76 11.99
C ILE A 312 -41.15 17.69 13.40
N PHE A 313 -41.05 18.77 14.18
CA PHE A 313 -41.50 18.76 15.57
C PHE A 313 -43.01 18.59 15.70
N ARG A 314 -43.78 19.10 14.74
CA ARG A 314 -45.24 18.89 14.65
C ARG A 314 -45.63 17.57 13.97
N GLN A 315 -44.66 16.73 13.61
CA GLN A 315 -44.89 15.43 12.96
C GLN A 315 -45.71 15.51 11.67
N HIS A 316 -45.50 16.57 10.89
CA HIS A 316 -45.96 16.61 9.49
C HIS A 316 -45.13 15.67 8.63
N ILE A 317 -43.87 15.44 9.00
CA ILE A 317 -42.99 14.41 8.41
C ILE A 317 -42.96 13.22 9.36
N ARG A 318 -43.66 12.12 8.99
CA ARG A 318 -43.80 10.93 9.85
C ARG A 318 -42.96 9.75 9.41
N SER A 319 -42.66 9.66 8.12
CA SER A 319 -41.99 8.49 7.55
C SER A 319 -40.48 8.54 7.84
N PRO A 320 -39.91 7.47 8.43
CA PRO A 320 -38.45 7.33 8.57
C PRO A 320 -37.74 7.07 7.23
N PHE A 321 -38.48 6.59 6.24
CA PHE A 321 -37.90 6.01 5.03
C PHE A 321 -36.98 6.98 4.27
N PRO A 322 -37.32 8.26 4.06
CA PRO A 322 -36.41 9.21 3.43
C PRO A 322 -35.08 9.32 4.19
N SER A 323 -35.12 9.43 5.51
CA SER A 323 -33.92 9.62 6.33
C SER A 323 -33.01 8.40 6.30
N PHE A 324 -33.60 7.19 6.29
CA PHE A 324 -32.86 5.95 6.14
C PHE A 324 -32.11 5.87 4.80
N ILE A 325 -32.78 6.23 3.68
CA ILE A 325 -32.15 6.29 2.36
C ILE A 325 -30.95 7.25 2.37
N ILE A 326 -31.12 8.45 2.93
CA ILE A 326 -30.05 9.47 2.95
C ILE A 326 -28.83 8.99 3.74
N ILE A 327 -29.04 8.29 4.86
CA ILE A 327 -27.95 7.70 5.66
C ILE A 327 -27.19 6.64 4.85
N ILE A 328 -27.89 5.77 4.12
CA ILE A 328 -27.26 4.78 3.22
C ILE A 328 -26.47 5.47 2.12
N GLN A 329 -27.05 6.47 1.44
CA GLN A 329 -26.37 7.25 0.40
C GLN A 329 -25.10 7.90 0.93
N ASN A 330 -25.17 8.49 2.12
CA ASN A 330 -24.02 9.10 2.78
C ASN A 330 -22.93 8.08 3.10
N ALA A 331 -23.30 6.92 3.65
CA ALA A 331 -22.35 5.85 3.97
C ALA A 331 -21.62 5.36 2.72
N LEU A 332 -22.36 5.11 1.63
CA LEU A 332 -21.79 4.68 0.36
C LEU A 332 -20.87 5.75 -0.26
N LEU A 333 -21.31 7.00 -0.33
CA LEU A 333 -20.51 8.08 -0.94
C LEU A 333 -19.26 8.40 -0.14
N THR A 334 -19.38 8.53 1.17
CA THR A 334 -18.23 8.85 2.02
C THR A 334 -17.22 7.70 2.01
N SER A 335 -17.69 6.46 1.95
CA SER A 335 -16.83 5.28 1.77
C SER A 335 -16.15 5.24 0.42
N ALA A 336 -16.87 5.56 -0.66
CA ALA A 336 -16.29 5.65 -2.00
C ALA A 336 -15.24 6.76 -2.09
N ALA A 337 -15.50 7.92 -1.49
CA ALA A 337 -14.57 9.04 -1.41
C ALA A 337 -13.33 8.70 -0.55
N LEU A 338 -13.51 7.97 0.57
CA LEU A 338 -12.41 7.49 1.40
C LEU A 338 -11.56 6.46 0.66
N PHE A 339 -12.18 5.45 0.04
CA PHE A 339 -11.49 4.48 -0.82
C PHE A 339 -10.69 5.18 -1.91
N THR A 340 -11.31 6.15 -2.59
CA THR A 340 -10.67 6.97 -3.62
C THR A 340 -9.47 7.73 -3.06
N MET A 341 -9.61 8.39 -1.91
CA MET A 341 -8.51 9.07 -1.24
C MET A 341 -7.36 8.08 -0.97
N LEU A 342 -7.65 6.90 -0.43
CA LEU A 342 -6.64 5.93 -0.05
C LEU A 342 -5.85 5.40 -1.25
N ILE A 343 -6.50 5.00 -2.35
CA ILE A 343 -5.79 4.53 -3.56
C ILE A 343 -4.94 5.62 -4.24
N ASN A 344 -5.24 6.90 -4.00
CA ASN A 344 -4.43 7.99 -4.55
C ASN A 344 -3.26 8.37 -3.64
N TYR A 345 -3.29 8.03 -2.35
CA TYR A 345 -2.23 8.35 -1.39
C TYR A 345 -1.32 7.18 -1.05
N TRP A 346 -1.83 5.95 -1.01
CA TRP A 346 -1.06 4.76 -0.69
C TRP A 346 -0.75 3.95 -1.95
N SER A 347 0.49 3.45 -2.03
CA SER A 347 0.86 2.37 -2.95
C SER A 347 0.36 1.02 -2.43
N GLU A 348 0.40 -0.02 -3.28
CA GLU A 348 0.10 -1.39 -2.86
C GLU A 348 1.02 -1.83 -1.70
N THR A 349 2.32 -1.52 -1.77
CA THR A 349 3.30 -1.79 -0.71
C THR A 349 2.99 -1.00 0.56
N GLY A 350 2.57 0.25 0.43
CA GLY A 350 2.11 1.07 1.55
C GLY A 350 0.90 0.45 2.26
N LEU A 351 -0.12 0.02 1.51
CA LEU A 351 -1.28 -0.67 2.11
C LEU A 351 -0.90 -1.98 2.77
N LYS A 352 -0.05 -2.80 2.14
CA LYS A 352 0.51 -4.02 2.75
C LYS A 352 1.23 -3.72 4.07
N SER A 353 1.97 -2.61 4.15
CA SER A 353 2.60 -2.17 5.40
C SER A 353 1.57 -1.85 6.48
N LEU A 354 0.50 -1.13 6.13
CA LEU A 354 -0.58 -0.84 7.09
C LEU A 354 -1.26 -2.14 7.56
N TYR A 355 -1.48 -3.09 6.65
CA TYR A 355 -2.09 -4.39 6.93
C TYR A 355 -1.23 -5.25 7.83
N TYR A 356 0.10 -5.18 7.65
CA TYR A 356 1.04 -5.90 8.49
C TYR A 356 0.95 -5.47 9.97
N HIS A 357 0.78 -4.17 10.23
CA HIS A 357 0.68 -3.64 11.60
C HIS A 357 -0.73 -3.74 12.20
N PHE A 358 -1.77 -3.77 11.35
CA PHE A 358 -3.17 -3.80 11.78
C PHE A 358 -3.99 -4.83 10.99
N PRO A 359 -3.72 -6.13 11.18
CA PRO A 359 -4.42 -7.19 10.45
C PRO A 359 -5.93 -7.18 10.74
N ASP A 360 -6.33 -6.80 11.96
CA ASP A 360 -7.73 -6.77 12.41
C ASP A 360 -8.58 -5.66 11.75
N LEU A 361 -7.97 -4.71 11.04
CA LEU A 361 -8.71 -3.68 10.31
C LEU A 361 -9.42 -4.22 9.06
N PHE A 362 -9.07 -5.44 8.61
CA PHE A 362 -9.52 -6.00 7.32
C PHE A 362 -10.14 -7.38 7.51
N PHE A 363 -11.46 -7.47 7.27
CA PHE A 363 -12.25 -8.64 7.67
C PHE A 363 -12.41 -9.72 6.58
N PHE A 364 -12.09 -9.46 5.30
CA PHE A 364 -12.54 -10.34 4.20
C PHE A 364 -11.46 -10.80 3.23
N THR A 365 -10.77 -9.92 2.51
CA THR A 365 -9.87 -10.30 1.41
C THR A 365 -8.42 -9.86 1.59
N GLY A 366 -8.14 -8.92 2.50
CA GLY A 366 -6.82 -8.30 2.62
C GLY A 366 -6.49 -7.39 1.43
N GLU A 367 -7.50 -6.98 0.66
CA GLU A 367 -7.37 -6.05 -0.46
C GLU A 367 -7.93 -4.67 -0.10
N VAL A 368 -7.61 -3.68 -0.93
CA VAL A 368 -8.07 -2.29 -0.74
C VAL A 368 -9.60 -2.18 -0.67
N HIS A 369 -10.31 -3.12 -1.30
CA HIS A 369 -11.77 -3.19 -1.28
C HIS A 369 -12.35 -3.42 0.12
N ASP A 370 -11.62 -4.07 1.02
CA ASP A 370 -12.06 -4.25 2.41
C ASP A 370 -12.22 -2.92 3.13
N ILE A 371 -11.38 -1.93 2.80
CA ILE A 371 -11.48 -0.60 3.40
C ILE A 371 -12.82 0.05 3.07
N PHE A 372 -13.29 -0.11 1.83
CA PHE A 372 -14.59 0.42 1.41
C PHE A 372 -15.75 -0.22 2.19
N ILE A 373 -15.74 -1.56 2.33
CA ILE A 373 -16.78 -2.29 3.06
C ILE A 373 -16.75 -1.92 4.55
N ALA A 374 -15.57 -1.91 5.15
CA ALA A 374 -15.38 -1.54 6.55
C ALA A 374 -15.84 -0.10 6.80
N SER A 375 -15.51 0.86 5.93
CA SER A 375 -15.93 2.24 6.09
C SER A 375 -17.45 2.41 5.97
N VAL A 376 -18.12 1.65 5.09
CA VAL A 376 -19.59 1.66 5.00
C VAL A 376 -20.19 1.21 6.33
N GLY A 377 -19.70 0.09 6.88
CA GLY A 377 -20.13 -0.44 8.17
C GLY A 377 -19.91 0.54 9.31
N ILE A 378 -18.72 1.13 9.41
CA ILE A 378 -18.37 2.12 10.44
C ILE A 378 -19.28 3.34 10.38
N ILE A 379 -19.53 3.91 9.18
CA ILE A 379 -20.39 5.09 9.03
C ILE A 379 -21.85 4.79 9.38
N LEU A 380 -22.36 3.60 9.04
CA LEU A 380 -23.71 3.18 9.40
C LEU A 380 -23.84 2.99 10.92
N ILE A 381 -22.89 2.30 11.55
CA ILE A 381 -22.86 2.10 13.01
C ILE A 381 -22.75 3.45 13.73
N PHE A 382 -21.86 4.33 13.27
CA PHE A 382 -21.72 5.68 13.80
C PHE A 382 -23.02 6.48 13.69
N SER A 383 -23.70 6.42 12.54
CA SER A 383 -24.99 7.09 12.33
C SER A 383 -26.05 6.57 13.30
N MET A 384 -26.09 5.25 13.52
CA MET A 384 -27.02 4.62 14.45
C MET A 384 -26.76 5.04 15.90
N ILE A 385 -25.50 4.97 16.36
CA ILE A 385 -25.09 5.43 17.70
C ILE A 385 -25.44 6.90 17.90
N SER A 386 -25.19 7.73 16.88
CA SER A 386 -25.50 9.16 16.88
C SER A 386 -27.01 9.41 17.09
N ILE A 387 -27.86 8.73 16.31
CA ILE A 387 -29.32 8.86 16.42
C ILE A 387 -29.81 8.45 17.81
N PHE A 388 -29.33 7.32 18.34
CA PHE A 388 -29.72 6.88 19.67
C PHE A 388 -29.20 7.81 20.78
N GLY A 389 -27.96 8.27 20.67
CA GLY A 389 -27.34 9.22 21.59
C GLY A 389 -28.06 10.57 21.64
N LEU A 390 -28.67 11.00 20.54
CA LEU A 390 -29.51 12.20 20.47
C LEU A 390 -30.94 11.97 20.98
N TYR A 391 -31.48 10.77 20.74
CA TYR A 391 -32.87 10.41 21.08
C TYR A 391 -33.06 10.22 22.59
N PHE A 392 -32.23 9.41 23.26
CA PHE A 392 -32.45 9.06 24.67
C PHE A 392 -32.46 10.24 25.65
N PRO A 393 -31.57 11.25 25.50
CA PRO A 393 -31.62 12.42 26.37
C PRO A 393 -32.83 13.33 26.09
N HIS A 394 -33.45 13.21 24.91
CA HIS A 394 -34.53 14.08 24.46
C HIS A 394 -35.92 13.57 24.89
N LYS A 395 -36.25 13.72 26.17
CA LYS A 395 -37.50 13.19 26.77
C LYS A 395 -38.82 13.70 26.17
N SER A 396 -38.81 14.78 25.38
CA SER A 396 -40.04 15.36 24.80
C SER A 396 -40.32 14.96 23.34
N LEU A 397 -39.38 14.30 22.65
CA LEU A 397 -39.66 13.85 21.29
C LEU A 397 -40.52 12.61 21.34
N ARG A 398 -41.53 12.58 20.47
CA ARG A 398 -42.52 11.51 20.43
C ARG A 398 -42.08 10.32 19.58
N SER A 399 -41.06 10.50 18.74
CA SER A 399 -40.59 9.46 17.84
C SER A 399 -39.11 9.62 17.48
N ILE A 400 -38.41 8.49 17.38
CA ILE A 400 -37.03 8.41 16.85
C ILE A 400 -36.95 8.93 15.40
N THR A 401 -38.06 8.87 14.65
CA THR A 401 -38.11 9.36 13.27
C THR A 401 -37.77 10.84 13.18
N GLN A 402 -38.13 11.64 14.19
CA GLN A 402 -37.83 13.08 14.21
C GLN A 402 -36.31 13.34 14.29
N ILE A 403 -35.61 12.65 15.19
CA ILE A 403 -34.15 12.75 15.32
C ILE A 403 -33.46 12.21 14.08
N MET A 404 -33.89 11.05 13.59
CA MET A 404 -33.30 10.45 12.40
C MET A 404 -33.45 11.37 11.18
N THR A 405 -34.59 12.04 11.05
CA THR A 405 -34.80 13.06 10.02
C THR A 405 -33.82 14.22 10.21
N LEU A 406 -33.80 14.88 11.37
CA LEU A 406 -32.87 16.00 11.61
C LEU A 406 -31.39 15.62 11.35
N PHE A 407 -30.98 14.42 11.76
CA PHE A 407 -29.63 13.90 11.54
C PHE A 407 -29.29 13.67 10.07
N ALA A 408 -30.24 13.16 9.28
CA ALA A 408 -29.98 12.78 7.90
C ALA A 408 -29.83 13.97 6.95
N TRP A 409 -30.55 15.08 7.16
CA TRP A 409 -30.59 16.17 6.17
C TRP A 409 -29.27 16.91 5.92
N PRO A 410 -28.45 17.24 6.93
CA PRO A 410 -27.14 17.86 6.68
C PRO A 410 -26.24 16.98 5.79
N LEU A 411 -26.40 15.65 5.82
CA LEU A 411 -25.62 14.70 5.03
C LEU A 411 -25.85 14.84 3.51
N GLN A 412 -26.90 15.53 3.06
CA GLN A 412 -27.15 15.81 1.64
C GLN A 412 -25.99 16.57 0.97
N ILE A 413 -25.25 17.37 1.75
CA ILE A 413 -24.07 18.09 1.25
C ILE A 413 -23.03 17.11 0.70
N ASN A 414 -22.93 15.91 1.27
CA ASN A 414 -21.97 14.88 0.85
C ASN A 414 -22.29 14.30 -0.54
N ILE A 415 -23.51 14.48 -1.06
CA ILE A 415 -23.82 14.12 -2.46
C ILE A 415 -23.00 14.98 -3.43
N VAL A 416 -22.96 16.29 -3.19
CA VAL A 416 -22.20 17.21 -4.03
C VAL A 416 -20.70 16.97 -3.86
N LEU A 417 -20.22 16.93 -2.61
CA LEU A 417 -18.80 16.73 -2.31
C LEU A 417 -18.28 15.39 -2.85
N GLY A 418 -19.03 14.30 -2.64
CA GLY A 418 -18.66 12.97 -3.11
C GLY A 418 -18.67 12.86 -4.64
N THR A 419 -19.63 13.51 -5.32
CA THR A 419 -19.66 13.56 -6.79
C THR A 419 -18.41 14.25 -7.35
N VAL A 420 -18.01 15.38 -6.76
CA VAL A 420 -16.80 16.11 -7.19
C VAL A 420 -15.54 15.29 -6.89
N ALA A 421 -15.41 14.70 -5.70
CA ALA A 421 -14.26 13.89 -5.33
C ALA A 421 -14.06 12.69 -6.27
N ILE A 422 -15.14 11.98 -6.60
CA ILE A 422 -15.09 10.83 -7.52
C ILE A 422 -14.85 11.31 -8.97
N GLY A 423 -15.41 12.44 -9.40
CA GLY A 423 -15.13 13.03 -10.71
C GLY A 423 -13.66 13.44 -10.88
N LEU A 424 -13.03 13.99 -9.83
CA LEU A 424 -11.60 14.31 -9.82
C LEU A 424 -10.72 13.07 -9.92
N HIS A 425 -11.16 11.96 -9.32
CA HIS A 425 -10.46 10.69 -9.45
C HIS A 425 -10.46 10.16 -10.89
N VAL A 426 -11.61 10.22 -11.56
CA VAL A 426 -11.76 9.76 -12.95
C VAL A 426 -10.95 10.63 -13.92
N SER A 427 -10.83 11.93 -13.66
CA SER A 427 -10.18 12.87 -14.58
C SER A 427 -8.66 12.95 -14.47
N GLY A 428 -8.05 12.50 -13.36
CA GLY A 428 -6.60 12.59 -13.18
C GLY A 428 -6.10 12.19 -11.80
N GLY A 429 -6.74 11.20 -11.16
CA GLY A 429 -6.60 10.83 -9.73
C GLY A 429 -5.37 11.33 -8.96
N SER A 430 -4.16 10.94 -9.37
CA SER A 430 -2.92 11.30 -8.67
C SER A 430 -2.63 12.80 -8.65
N GLU A 431 -2.93 13.53 -9.73
CA GLU A 431 -2.77 14.99 -9.83
C GLU A 431 -3.76 15.72 -8.91
N ASN A 432 -4.92 15.13 -8.67
CA ASN A 432 -5.99 15.69 -7.86
C ASN A 432 -6.02 15.17 -6.41
N ALA A 433 -5.03 14.39 -5.99
CA ALA A 433 -5.04 13.68 -4.70
C ALA A 433 -5.32 14.61 -3.51
N ALA A 434 -4.67 15.78 -3.45
CA ALA A 434 -4.86 16.76 -2.37
C ALA A 434 -6.30 17.30 -2.30
N MET A 435 -6.91 17.59 -3.45
CA MET A 435 -8.29 18.08 -3.51
C MET A 435 -9.27 16.96 -3.13
N ILE A 436 -9.02 15.72 -3.57
CA ILE A 436 -9.81 14.55 -3.16
C ILE A 436 -9.75 14.39 -1.64
N ALA A 437 -8.56 14.44 -1.02
CA ALA A 437 -8.42 14.36 0.43
C ALA A 437 -9.14 15.49 1.16
N LEU A 438 -9.06 16.73 0.66
CA LEU A 438 -9.77 17.87 1.24
C LEU A 438 -11.29 17.65 1.19
N LEU A 439 -11.84 17.24 0.05
CA LEU A 439 -13.27 16.97 -0.11
C LEU A 439 -13.74 15.81 0.78
N THR A 440 -12.97 14.72 0.84
CA THR A 440 -13.25 13.60 1.76
C THR A 440 -13.19 14.04 3.22
N GLY A 441 -12.22 14.87 3.59
CA GLY A 441 -12.13 15.48 4.92
C GLY A 441 -13.35 16.34 5.26
N LEU A 442 -13.80 17.18 4.32
CA LEU A 442 -15.04 17.96 4.47
C LEU A 442 -16.28 17.06 4.60
N MET A 443 -16.35 15.95 3.86
CA MET A 443 -17.45 14.98 4.00
C MET A 443 -17.50 14.34 5.39
N LEU A 444 -16.33 14.00 5.95
CA LEU A 444 -16.22 13.50 7.33
C LEU A 444 -16.63 14.57 8.34
N VAL A 445 -16.24 15.83 8.13
CA VAL A 445 -16.68 16.96 8.96
C VAL A 445 -18.21 17.15 8.89
N VAL A 446 -18.84 17.01 7.73
CA VAL A 446 -20.31 17.02 7.60
C VAL A 446 -20.94 15.84 8.34
N CYS A 447 -20.33 14.65 8.26
CA CYS A 447 -20.81 13.45 8.95
C CYS A 447 -20.79 13.64 10.48
N LEU A 448 -19.66 14.10 11.03
CA LEU A 448 -19.49 14.38 12.46
C LEU A 448 -20.34 15.60 12.90
N GLY A 449 -20.39 16.63 12.08
CA GLY A 449 -21.12 17.88 12.31
C GLY A 449 -22.65 17.68 12.33
N SER A 450 -23.17 16.68 11.61
CA SER A 450 -24.61 16.35 11.61
C SER A 450 -25.14 16.05 13.02
N PHE A 451 -24.33 15.43 13.89
CA PHE A 451 -24.70 15.22 15.29
C PHE A 451 -24.90 16.55 16.03
N MET A 452 -23.99 17.50 15.83
CA MET A 452 -24.04 18.82 16.47
C MET A 452 -25.20 19.65 15.99
N VAL A 453 -25.38 19.74 14.67
CA VAL A 453 -26.50 20.46 14.07
C VAL A 453 -27.82 19.91 14.59
N THR A 454 -27.95 18.58 14.64
CA THR A 454 -29.16 17.92 15.16
C THR A 454 -29.38 18.19 16.65
N SER A 455 -28.35 18.15 17.48
CA SER A 455 -28.45 18.48 18.91
C SER A 455 -28.94 19.93 19.11
N LEU A 456 -28.38 20.88 18.37
CA LEU A 456 -28.77 22.29 18.45
C LEU A 456 -30.21 22.51 17.95
N ASP A 457 -30.59 21.88 16.84
CA ASP A 457 -31.95 21.95 16.31
C ASP A 457 -32.96 21.32 17.26
N ALA A 458 -32.68 20.12 17.78
CA ALA A 458 -33.55 19.41 18.72
C ALA A 458 -33.76 20.22 20.01
N MET A 459 -32.73 20.90 20.52
CA MET A 459 -32.84 21.76 21.71
C MET A 459 -33.94 22.82 21.56
N GLN A 460 -34.16 23.37 20.37
CA GLN A 460 -35.14 24.44 20.17
C GLN A 460 -36.58 24.00 20.52
N SER A 461 -36.86 22.69 20.43
CA SER A 461 -38.16 22.12 20.77
C SER A 461 -38.40 21.96 22.29
N LEU A 462 -37.35 22.10 23.11
CA LEU A 462 -37.44 21.96 24.56
C LEU A 462 -37.88 23.28 25.21
N SER A 463 -38.96 23.24 25.98
CA SER A 463 -39.43 24.36 26.81
C SER A 463 -38.62 24.53 28.11
N GLY A 464 -37.85 23.51 28.52
CA GLY A 464 -36.99 23.53 29.71
C GLY A 464 -35.88 22.48 29.64
N LYS A 465 -34.88 22.57 30.53
CA LYS A 465 -33.71 21.66 30.60
C LYS A 465 -32.81 21.66 29.34
N ARG A 466 -32.85 22.74 28.55
CA ARG A 466 -32.01 22.93 27.34
C ARG A 466 -30.53 22.71 27.60
N LEU A 467 -30.00 23.33 28.65
CA LEU A 467 -28.60 23.19 29.02
C LEU A 467 -28.23 21.74 29.34
N ARG A 468 -29.06 21.04 30.13
CA ARG A 468 -28.86 19.62 30.46
C ARG A 468 -28.83 18.75 29.19
N TYR A 469 -29.73 19.01 28.24
CA TYR A 469 -29.77 18.28 26.97
C TYR A 469 -28.49 18.50 26.15
N ILE A 470 -28.08 19.76 25.94
CA ILE A 470 -26.84 20.10 25.22
C ILE A 470 -25.63 19.47 25.91
N SER A 471 -25.49 19.63 27.23
CA SER A 471 -24.36 19.07 27.97
C SER A 471 -24.29 17.54 27.82
N SER A 472 -25.43 16.85 27.86
CA SER A 472 -25.49 15.38 27.70
C SER A 472 -25.32 14.88 26.27
N THR A 473 -25.49 15.75 25.27
CA THR A 473 -25.37 15.39 23.84
C THR A 473 -24.14 16.03 23.23
N ALA A 474 -24.24 17.24 22.69
CA ALA A 474 -23.13 17.95 22.03
C ALA A 474 -21.90 18.09 22.95
N GLY A 475 -22.09 18.41 24.24
CA GLY A 475 -20.99 18.54 25.20
C GLY A 475 -20.25 17.22 25.42
N LEU A 476 -20.97 16.15 25.71
CA LEU A 476 -20.39 14.81 25.87
C LEU A 476 -19.74 14.33 24.57
N TYR A 477 -20.38 14.57 23.42
CA TYR A 477 -19.85 14.18 22.12
C TYR A 477 -18.54 14.92 21.78
N LEU A 478 -18.44 16.24 22.04
CA LEU A 478 -17.17 16.98 21.93
C LEU A 478 -16.10 16.41 22.85
N LEU A 479 -16.47 16.10 24.10
CA LEU A 479 -15.53 15.54 25.07
C LEU A 479 -15.00 14.18 24.61
N LEU A 480 -15.88 13.32 24.07
CA LEU A 480 -15.48 12.02 23.52
C LEU A 480 -14.61 12.17 22.28
N LEU A 481 -14.95 13.08 21.35
CA LEU A 481 -14.12 13.35 20.17
C LEU A 481 -12.76 13.93 20.55
N ALA A 482 -12.72 14.90 21.47
CA ALA A 482 -11.48 15.49 21.95
C ALA A 482 -10.64 14.46 22.71
N GLY A 483 -11.27 13.62 23.52
CA GLY A 483 -10.62 12.51 24.22
C GLY A 483 -10.05 11.48 23.27
N LEU A 484 -10.79 11.11 22.22
CA LEU A 484 -10.30 10.19 21.17
C LEU A 484 -9.15 10.81 20.37
N ALA A 485 -9.27 12.08 19.97
CA ALA A 485 -8.22 12.79 19.24
C ALA A 485 -6.95 12.91 20.09
N PHE A 486 -7.08 13.27 21.38
CA PHE A 486 -5.98 13.29 22.33
C PHE A 486 -5.38 11.91 22.53
N TRP A 487 -6.22 10.86 22.66
CA TRP A 487 -5.74 9.49 22.81
C TRP A 487 -4.94 9.02 21.60
N LEU A 488 -5.45 9.26 20.39
CA LEU A 488 -4.76 8.96 19.14
C LEU A 488 -3.45 9.73 19.04
N ALA A 489 -3.44 11.04 19.35
CA ALA A 489 -2.25 11.87 19.23
C ALA A 489 -1.18 11.57 20.30
N ALA A 490 -1.57 11.28 21.53
CA ALA A 490 -0.64 11.21 22.66
C ALA A 490 -0.16 9.78 22.98
N PHE A 491 -0.96 8.74 22.73
CA PHE A 491 -0.68 7.39 23.22
C PHE A 491 -0.49 6.34 22.11
N ASN A 492 -0.68 6.71 20.84
CA ASN A 492 -0.64 5.75 19.74
C ASN A 492 0.53 6.01 18.79
N ASP A 493 1.74 6.17 19.35
CA ASP A 493 2.98 6.31 18.58
C ASP A 493 3.20 5.15 17.58
N PRO A 494 2.95 3.87 17.93
CA PRO A 494 3.05 2.78 16.96
C PRO A 494 2.13 2.94 15.74
N LEU A 495 0.89 3.41 15.95
CA LEU A 495 -0.04 3.70 14.85
C LEU A 495 0.49 4.78 13.93
N TRP A 496 0.99 5.89 14.47
CA TRP A 496 1.52 6.96 13.63
C TRP A 496 2.77 6.53 12.86
N GLN A 497 3.66 5.76 13.49
CA GLN A 497 4.82 5.20 12.78
C GLN A 497 4.41 4.28 11.62
N ALA A 498 3.39 3.44 11.81
CA ALA A 498 2.89 2.56 10.75
C ALA A 498 2.14 3.32 9.64
N VAL A 499 1.30 4.29 10.00
CA VAL A 499 0.60 5.17 9.03
C VAL A 499 1.61 5.98 8.22
N GLU A 500 2.63 6.51 8.86
CA GLU A 500 3.67 7.25 8.16
C GLU A 500 4.54 6.36 7.28
N LEU A 501 4.94 5.18 7.79
CA LEU A 501 5.68 4.21 6.99
C LEU A 501 4.90 3.85 5.73
N SER A 502 3.63 3.49 5.88
CA SER A 502 2.76 3.15 4.75
C SER A 502 2.60 4.28 3.73
N LEU A 503 2.47 5.54 4.18
CA LEU A 503 2.44 6.71 3.30
C LEU A 503 3.77 6.97 2.60
N SER A 504 4.88 6.70 3.27
CA SER A 504 6.22 6.96 2.75
C SER A 504 6.62 5.98 1.65
N LEU A 505 6.01 4.79 1.59
CA LEU A 505 6.30 3.72 0.62
C LEU A 505 5.64 3.93 -0.76
N LYS A 506 5.19 5.16 -1.05
CA LYS A 506 4.48 5.52 -2.28
C LYS A 506 5.39 5.51 -3.50
#